data_AF-A0A7I8E000-F1
#
_entry.id   AF-A0A7I8E000-F1
#
_cell.length_a   1.000
_cell.length_b   1.000
_cell.length_c   1.000
_cell.angle_alpha   90.00
_cell.angle_beta   90.00
_cell.angle_gamma   90.00
#
_symmetry.space_group_name_H-M   'P 1'
#
loop_
_entity.id
_entity.type
_entity.pdbx_description
1 polymer ?
#
loop_
_entity_poly.entity_id
_entity_poly.type
_entity_poly.pdbx_seq_one_letter_code
_entity_poly.pdbx_strand_id
1 'polypeptide(L)' 'MKENHIRFSTIIEPGELSIEPDLIKTVCLNLLDNARKAVGGNARISLKGHPVERGYQFIIEDNGCGMETNELSKIKEA' A
#
# COMPACT_ATOMS: atom_id res chain seq x y z
N MET A 1 16.26 5.72 -18.74
CA MET A 1 15.43 4.93 -17.80
C MET A 1 14.05 5.57 -17.83
N LYS A 2 12.98 4.83 -18.17
CA LYS A 2 11.63 5.43 -18.23
C LYS A 2 11.18 5.69 -16.79
N GLU A 3 11.17 6.95 -16.39
CA GLU A 3 10.46 7.41 -15.20
C GLU A 3 8.98 7.05 -15.40
N ASN A 4 8.52 6.01 -14.70
CA ASN A 4 7.10 5.69 -14.65
C ASN A 4 6.40 6.93 -14.07
N HIS A 5 5.55 7.58 -14.87
CA HIS A 5 4.65 8.64 -14.39
C HIS A 5 3.61 7.99 -13.47
N ILE A 6 3.97 7.80 -12.19
CA ILE A 6 3.08 7.26 -11.18
C ILE A 6 2.27 8.41 -10.59
N ARG A 7 0.96 8.33 -10.71
CA ARG A 7 0.04 9.18 -9.96
C ARG A 7 -0.15 8.59 -8.58
N PHE A 8 0.47 9.20 -7.59
CA PHE A 8 0.28 8.85 -6.19
C PHE A 8 -0.73 9.77 -5.51
N SER A 9 -1.63 9.20 -4.71
CA SER A 9 -2.61 9.96 -3.93
C SER A 9 -2.78 9.38 -2.53
N THR A 10 -3.06 10.24 -1.56
CA THR A 10 -3.31 9.84 -0.17
C THR A 10 -4.65 10.35 0.32
N ILE A 11 -5.35 9.54 1.11
CA ILE A 11 -6.57 9.92 1.83
C ILE A 11 -6.48 9.31 3.22
N ILE A 12 -6.09 10.12 4.22
CA ILE A 12 -5.82 9.66 5.58
C ILE A 12 -6.77 10.40 6.52
N GLU A 13 -7.71 9.69 7.12
CA GLU A 13 -8.57 10.23 8.17
C GLU A 13 -7.82 10.27 9.51
N PRO A 14 -8.07 11.27 10.37
CA PRO A 14 -7.47 11.29 11.71
C PRO A 14 -7.82 10.04 12.52
N GLY A 15 -6.84 9.53 13.27
CA GLY A 15 -7.02 8.39 14.16
C GLY A 15 -5.80 8.20 15.05
N GLU A 16 -6.00 7.55 16.19
CA GLU A 16 -4.92 7.23 17.13
C GLU A 16 -4.61 5.74 17.10
N LEU A 17 -3.32 5.43 17.17
CA LEU A 17 -2.77 4.08 17.09
C LEU A 17 -1.70 3.93 18.17
N SER A 18 -1.86 2.93 19.04
CA SER A 18 -0.80 2.51 19.96
C SER A 18 0.04 1.43 19.30
N ILE A 19 0.97 1.84 18.44
CA ILE A 19 1.85 0.96 17.64
C ILE A 19 3.27 1.51 17.63
N GLU A 20 4.23 0.70 17.20
CA GLU A 20 5.59 1.20 17.01
C GLU A 20 5.70 2.00 15.70
N PRO A 21 5.97 3.33 15.74
CA PRO A 21 5.85 4.20 14.57
C PRO A 21 6.82 3.85 13.44
N ASP A 22 8.01 3.36 13.74
CA ASP A 22 8.99 3.04 12.70
C ASP A 22 8.71 1.70 12.03
N LEU A 23 8.08 0.76 12.75
CA LEU A 23 7.62 -0.50 12.16
C LEU A 23 6.50 -0.24 11.13
N ILE A 24 5.49 0.55 11.48
CA ILE A 24 4.39 0.81 10.53
C ILE A 24 4.85 1.58 9.29
N LYS A 25 5.79 2.53 9.45
CA LYS A 25 6.42 3.20 8.29
C LYS A 25 7.10 2.18 7.39
N THR A 26 7.85 1.26 7.96
CA THR A 26 8.55 0.21 7.21
C THR A 26 7.58 -0.68 6.45
N VAL A 27 6.50 -1.12 7.10
CA VAL A 27 5.44 -1.91 6.46
C VAL A 27 4.79 -1.14 5.30
N CYS A 28 4.38 0.10 5.52
CA CYS A 28 3.78 0.93 4.46
C CYS A 28 4.74 1.14 3.28
N LEU A 29 6.03 1.39 3.54
CA LEU A 29 7.04 1.56 2.48
C LEU A 29 7.23 0.27 1.67
N ASN A 30 7.26 -0.89 2.33
CA ASN A 30 7.37 -2.19 1.66
C ASN A 30 6.17 -2.45 0.74
N LEU A 31 4.96 -2.16 1.22
CA LEU A 31 3.73 -2.33 0.42
C LEU A 31 3.68 -1.34 -0.76
N LEU A 32 4.11 -0.09 -0.56
CA LEU A 32 4.20 0.91 -1.63
C LEU A 32 5.24 0.55 -2.68
N ASP A 33 6.39 -0.02 -2.29
CA ASP A 33 7.39 -0.49 -3.24
C ASP A 33 6.89 -1.71 -4.03
N ASN A 34 6.12 -2.60 -3.42
CA ASN A 34 5.46 -3.70 -4.12
C ASN A 34 4.47 -3.17 -5.16
N ALA A 35 3.60 -2.23 -4.78
CA ALA A 35 2.69 -1.56 -5.70
C ALA A 35 3.44 -0.88 -6.86
N ARG A 36 4.55 -0.18 -6.56
CA ARG A 36 5.42 0.48 -7.55
C ARG A 36 6.01 -0.51 -8.56
N LYS A 37 6.38 -1.72 -8.13
CA LYS A 37 6.90 -2.78 -8.99
C LYS A 37 5.83 -3.41 -9.87
N ALA A 38 4.58 -3.44 -9.40
CA ALA A 38 3.45 -4.07 -10.10
C ALA A 38 2.84 -3.19 -11.21
N VAL A 39 3.01 -1.87 -11.14
CA VAL A 39 2.40 -0.91 -12.07
C VAL A 39 3.24 -0.63 -13.33
N GLY A 40 2.55 -0.44 -14.46
CA GLY A 40 3.12 -0.09 -15.76
C GLY A 40 2.88 1.37 -16.18
N GLY A 41 2.62 1.60 -17.47
CA GLY A 41 2.24 2.92 -17.98
C GLY A 41 0.89 3.39 -17.40
N ASN A 42 0.74 4.69 -17.13
CA ASN A 42 -0.42 5.27 -16.43
C ASN A 42 -0.66 4.67 -15.02
N ALA A 43 0.43 4.39 -14.31
CA ALA A 43 0.41 3.90 -12.95
C ALA A 43 -0.38 4.82 -12.00
N ARG A 44 -1.27 4.22 -11.21
CA ARG A 44 -1.98 4.88 -10.11
C ARG A 44 -1.80 4.03 -8.87
N ILE A 45 -1.32 4.66 -7.81
CA ILE A 45 -1.17 4.06 -6.49
C ILE A 45 -1.85 4.98 -5.48
N SER A 46 -2.62 4.42 -4.55
CA SER A 46 -3.19 5.17 -3.43
C SER A 46 -2.91 4.54 -2.09
N LEU A 47 -2.58 5.38 -1.11
CA LEU A 47 -2.54 5.02 0.31
C LEU A 47 -3.73 5.65 1.02
N LYS A 48 -4.60 4.82 1.57
CA LYS A 48 -5.76 5.23 2.35
C LYS A 48 -5.60 4.83 3.81
N GLY A 49 -6.20 5.60 4.69
CA GLY A 49 -6.19 5.39 6.12
C GLY A 49 -7.52 5.82 6.71
N HIS A 50 -8.14 4.95 7.50
CA HIS A 50 -9.33 5.33 8.26
C HIS A 50 -9.47 4.50 9.54
N PRO A 51 -10.12 5.05 10.59
CA PRO A 51 -10.46 4.27 11.77
C PRO A 51 -11.45 3.15 11.40
N VAL A 52 -11.36 2.04 12.13
CA VAL A 52 -12.30 0.92 12.09
C VAL A 52 -12.74 0.60 13.51
N GLU A 53 -13.75 -0.26 13.68
CA GLU A 53 -14.29 -0.61 15.00
C GLU A 53 -13.21 -1.04 16.00
N ARG A 54 -12.15 -1.70 15.51
CA ARG A 54 -10.96 -2.08 16.30
C ARG A 54 -9.67 -1.61 15.66
N GLY A 55 -9.35 -0.35 15.86
CA GLY A 55 -8.07 0.24 15.48
C GLY A 55 -8.15 1.09 14.21
N TYR A 56 -7.15 0.96 13.35
CA TYR A 56 -7.02 1.77 12.15
C TYR A 56 -6.57 0.90 10.99
N GLN A 57 -7.14 1.12 9.81
CA GLN A 57 -6.83 0.35 8.62
C GLN A 57 -6.02 1.20 7.65
N PHE A 58 -4.87 0.67 7.22
CA PHE A 58 -4.11 1.19 6.09
C PHE A 58 -4.42 0.36 4.84
N ILE A 59 -4.69 1.01 3.72
CA ILE A 59 -5.01 0.34 2.46
C ILE A 59 -4.07 0.90 1.38
N ILE A 60 -3.28 0.03 0.75
CA ILE A 60 -2.49 0.37 -0.43
C ILE A 60 -3.18 -0.26 -1.62
N GLU A 61 -3.57 0.54 -2.60
CA GLU A 61 -4.20 0.09 -3.85
C GLU A 61 -3.38 0.54 -5.04
N ASP A 62 -3.24 -0.33 -6.04
CA ASP A 62 -2.60 -0.03 -7.30
C ASP A 62 -3.42 -0.56 -8.50
N ASN A 63 -3.13 -0.05 -9.69
CA ASN A 63 -3.74 -0.52 -10.95
C ASN A 63 -2.76 -1.38 -11.78
N GLY A 64 -1.85 -2.08 -11.11
CA GLY A 64 -0.83 -2.92 -11.73
C GLY A 64 -1.38 -4.24 -12.25
N CYS A 65 -0.47 -5.17 -12.52
CA CYS A 65 -0.80 -6.47 -13.11
C CYS A 65 -1.61 -7.41 -12.20
N GLY A 66 -1.83 -7.02 -10.94
CA GLY A 66 -2.47 -7.87 -9.93
C GLY A 66 -1.60 -9.06 -9.52
N MET A 67 -2.21 -9.99 -8.79
CA MET A 67 -1.59 -11.27 -8.40
C MET A 67 -2.51 -12.42 -8.80
N GLU A 68 -1.92 -13.50 -9.30
CA GLU A 68 -2.61 -14.76 -9.53
C GLU A 68 -3.14 -15.32 -8.20
N THR A 69 -4.30 -15.98 -8.21
CA THR A 69 -4.98 -16.44 -6.98
C THR A 69 -4.12 -17.43 -6.16
N ASN A 70 -3.26 -18.20 -6.82
CA ASN A 70 -2.32 -19.12 -6.18
C ASN A 70 -1.15 -18.41 -5.48
N GLU A 71 -0.73 -17.23 -5.95
CA GLU A 71 0.33 -16.42 -5.35
C GLU A 71 -0.15 -15.67 -4.10
N LEU A 72 -1.48 -15.49 -3.92
CA LEU A 72 -2.05 -14.93 -2.69
C LEU A 72 -1.66 -15.74 -1.45
N SER A 73 -1.55 -17.06 -1.59
CA SER A 73 -1.14 -17.96 -0.50
C SER A 73 0.34 -17.83 -0.10
N LYS A 74 1.16 -17.18 -0.94
CA LYS A 74 2.59 -16.93 -0.71
C LYS A 74 2.86 -15.53 -0.19
N ILE A 75 1.82 -14.69 -0.02
CA ILE A 75 1.96 -13.38 0.62
C ILE A 75 2.43 -13.64 2.04
N LYS A 76 3.67 -13.22 2.32
CA LYS A 76 4.25 -13.30 3.66
C LYS A 76 3.82 -12.11 4.50
N GLU A 77 3.77 -12.33 5.81
CA GLU A 77 3.67 -11.27 6.81
C GLU A 77 4.86 -10.30 6.64
N ALA A 78 4.58 -9.00 6.74
CA ALA A 78 5.55 -7.91 6.60
C ALA A 78 6.28 -7.62 7.93
#